data_AF-A0A1F9UXC1-F1
#
_entry.id   AF-A0A1F9UXC1-F1
#
_cell.length_a   1.000
_cell.length_b   1.000
_cell.length_c   1.000
_cell.angle_alpha   90.00
_cell.angle_beta   90.00
_cell.angle_gamma   90.00
#
_symmetry.space_group_name_H-M   'P 1'
#
loop_
_entity.id
_entity.type
_entity.pdbx_description
1 polymer ?
#
loop_
_entity_poly.entity_id
_entity_poly.type
_entity_poly.pdbx_seq_one_letter_code
_entity_poly.pdbx_strand_id
1 'polypeptide(L)'
;MLFVFLRRAAPLLSAKDAALAVRADASAEDQVWTYGTYLHGLPFYAGRPVDKLVYFVGEFHYAKRDPAHAGRFGDDKDVRALPRSGGRTFVILRSFERPHFTQTVSGGAASIASWREFGRWSLAEVRAR
;
A
#
# COMPACT_ATOMS: atom_id res chain seq x y z
N MET A 1 -20.37 -41.79 -6.39
CA MET A 1 -20.46 -40.35 -6.04
C MET A 1 -19.04 -39.87 -5.77
N LEU A 2 -18.38 -39.28 -6.77
CA LEU A 2 -16.97 -38.88 -6.69
C LEU A 2 -16.92 -37.35 -6.62
N PHE A 3 -16.52 -36.80 -5.48
CA PHE A 3 -16.38 -35.36 -5.27
C PHE A 3 -15.20 -34.83 -6.11
N VAL A 4 -15.52 -34.13 -7.19
CA VAL A 4 -14.56 -33.31 -7.93
C VAL A 4 -14.21 -32.11 -7.04
N PHE A 5 -13.05 -32.15 -6.39
CA PHE A 5 -12.43 -30.97 -5.80
C PHE A 5 -12.03 -30.03 -6.94
N LEU A 6 -12.96 -29.14 -7.35
CA LEU A 6 -12.60 -27.93 -8.06
C LEU A 6 -11.71 -27.11 -7.13
N ARG A 7 -10.39 -27.28 -7.24
CA ARG A 7 -9.45 -26.21 -6.90
C ARG A 7 -9.85 -25.03 -7.77
N ARG A 8 -10.66 -24.11 -7.23
CA ARG A 8 -10.82 -22.79 -7.83
C ARG A 8 -9.40 -22.28 -8.02
N ALA A 9 -8.97 -22.13 -9.28
CA ALA A 9 -7.76 -21.41 -9.58
C ALA A 9 -7.90 -20.08 -8.84
N ALA A 10 -7.07 -19.85 -7.82
CA ALA A 10 -7.06 -18.56 -7.15
C ALA A 10 -6.88 -17.55 -8.29
N PRO A 11 -7.80 -16.58 -8.47
CA PRO A 11 -7.62 -15.58 -9.49
C PRO A 11 -6.20 -15.04 -9.29
N LEU A 12 -5.42 -15.00 -10.37
CA LEU A 12 -4.06 -14.44 -10.38
C LEU A 12 -4.18 -12.93 -10.16
N LEU A 13 -4.68 -12.54 -8.98
CA LEU A 13 -4.84 -11.17 -8.59
C LEU A 13 -3.45 -10.59 -8.44
N SER A 14 -3.27 -9.51 -9.16
CA SER A 14 -1.96 -8.96 -9.50
C SER A 14 -1.80 -7.58 -8.88
N ALA A 15 -0.57 -7.05 -8.95
CA ALA A 15 -0.31 -5.65 -8.58
C ALA A 15 -1.19 -4.66 -9.38
N LYS A 16 -1.61 -5.04 -10.59
CA LYS A 16 -2.53 -4.27 -11.42
C LYS A 16 -3.91 -4.18 -10.78
N ASP A 17 -4.45 -5.27 -10.25
CA ASP A 17 -5.80 -5.28 -9.67
C ASP A 17 -5.84 -4.45 -8.37
N ALA A 18 -4.78 -4.52 -7.56
CA ALA A 18 -4.62 -3.65 -6.40
C ALA A 18 -4.56 -2.16 -6.81
N ALA A 19 -3.84 -1.83 -7.89
CA ALA A 19 -3.77 -0.47 -8.42
C ALA A 19 -5.11 0.03 -8.98
N LEU A 20 -5.87 -0.83 -9.67
CA LEU A 20 -7.22 -0.50 -10.14
C LEU A 20 -8.20 -0.31 -8.99
N ALA A 21 -8.07 -1.08 -7.90
CA ALA A 21 -8.85 -0.87 -6.68
C ALA A 21 -8.54 0.48 -6.01
N VAL A 22 -7.27 0.90 -6.00
CA VAL A 22 -6.90 2.25 -5.56
C VAL A 22 -7.54 3.31 -6.45
N ARG A 23 -7.50 3.15 -7.78
CA ARG A 23 -8.14 4.09 -8.73
C ARG A 23 -9.64 4.24 -8.49
N ALA A 24 -10.32 3.12 -8.21
CA ALA A 24 -11.76 3.12 -8.01
C ALA A 24 -12.19 3.84 -6.74
N ASP A 25 -11.37 3.77 -5.68
CA ASP A 25 -11.80 4.18 -4.34
C ASP A 25 -11.15 5.47 -3.83
N ALA A 26 -9.95 5.81 -4.30
CA ALA A 26 -9.19 6.94 -3.80
C ALA A 26 -9.69 8.26 -4.40
N SER A 27 -9.99 9.23 -3.53
CA SER A 27 -10.28 10.62 -3.91
C SER A 27 -8.99 11.43 -4.07
N ALA A 28 -9.09 12.66 -4.57
CA ALA A 28 -7.93 13.55 -4.71
C ALA A 28 -7.24 13.89 -3.38
N GLU A 29 -7.96 13.82 -2.26
CA GLU A 29 -7.44 14.13 -0.92
C GLU A 29 -6.78 12.92 -0.23
N ASP A 30 -7.07 11.71 -0.71
CA ASP A 30 -6.47 10.48 -0.20
C ASP A 30 -5.02 10.34 -0.67
N GLN A 31 -4.21 9.60 0.09
CA GLN A 31 -2.82 9.30 -0.25
C GLN A 31 -2.64 7.83 -0.68
N VAL A 32 -1.66 7.58 -1.54
CA VAL A 32 -1.28 6.24 -2.01
C VAL A 32 0.17 5.96 -1.66
N TRP A 33 0.40 4.96 -0.81
CA TRP A 33 1.71 4.59 -0.32
C TRP A 33 2.05 3.16 -0.73
N THR A 34 3.35 2.86 -0.83
CA THR A 34 3.86 1.49 -0.87
C THR A 34 4.72 1.21 0.36
N TYR A 35 4.73 -0.04 0.81
CA TYR A 35 5.50 -0.48 1.97
C TYR A 35 6.32 -1.72 1.60
N GLY A 36 7.60 -1.71 1.97
CA GLY A 36 8.57 -2.78 1.73
C GLY A 36 8.98 -3.00 0.27
N THR A 37 8.26 -2.38 -0.68
CA THR A 37 8.50 -2.55 -2.11
C THR A 37 8.00 -1.35 -2.91
N TYR A 38 8.33 -1.32 -4.20
CA TYR A 38 7.71 -0.43 -5.18
C TYR A 38 7.10 -1.22 -6.33
N LEU A 39 5.94 -0.75 -6.78
CA LEU A 39 5.19 -1.34 -7.89
C LEU A 39 5.24 -0.40 -9.09
N HIS A 40 6.14 -0.66 -10.04
CA HIS A 40 6.33 0.23 -11.20
C HIS A 40 5.05 0.52 -12.00
N GLY A 41 4.14 -0.46 -12.09
CA GLY A 41 2.85 -0.28 -12.78
C GLY A 41 1.80 0.47 -11.95
N LEU A 42 2.02 0.67 -10.65
CA LEU A 42 1.03 1.27 -9.76
C LEU A 42 0.64 2.69 -10.19
N PRO A 43 1.57 3.63 -10.48
CA PRO A 43 1.15 4.96 -10.91
C PRO A 43 0.32 4.97 -12.20
N PHE A 44 0.68 4.10 -13.14
CA PHE A 44 -0.02 3.98 -14.43
C PHE A 44 -1.45 3.46 -14.25
N TYR A 45 -1.63 2.35 -13.54
CA TYR A 45 -2.96 1.74 -13.36
C TYR A 45 -3.83 2.49 -12.36
N ALA A 46 -3.23 3.08 -11.31
CA ALA A 46 -3.95 3.91 -10.34
C ALA A 46 -4.34 5.28 -10.93
N GLY A 47 -3.66 5.73 -11.99
CA GLY A 47 -3.86 7.04 -12.59
C GLY A 47 -3.36 8.20 -11.73
N ARG A 48 -2.45 7.94 -10.79
CA ARG A 48 -1.93 8.92 -9.83
C ARG A 48 -0.56 8.52 -9.27
N PRO A 49 0.28 9.48 -8.84
CA PRO A 49 1.58 9.15 -8.26
C PRO A 49 1.46 8.39 -6.93
N VAL A 50 2.54 7.70 -6.58
CA VAL A 50 2.76 7.18 -5.21
C VAL A 50 3.34 8.31 -4.37
N ASP A 51 2.63 8.69 -3.31
CA ASP A 51 2.97 9.81 -2.43
C ASP A 51 4.16 9.46 -1.53
N LYS A 52 4.23 8.23 -1.03
CA LYS A 52 5.31 7.79 -0.15
C LYS A 52 5.71 6.32 -0.34
N LEU A 53 7.01 6.06 -0.24
CA LEU A 53 7.66 4.75 -0.28
C LEU A 53 8.26 4.43 1.08
N VAL A 54 7.66 3.49 1.81
CA VAL A 54 8.12 3.07 3.13
C VAL A 54 9.00 1.83 3.00
N TYR A 55 10.18 1.83 3.63
CA TYR A 55 11.16 0.73 3.57
C TYR A 55 11.61 0.27 2.18
N PHE A 56 11.38 1.09 1.14
CA PHE A 56 11.88 0.82 -0.18
C PHE A 56 12.83 1.93 -0.62
N VAL A 57 14.04 1.55 -1.02
CA VAL A 57 14.98 2.44 -1.69
C VAL A 57 15.29 1.89 -3.08
N GLY A 58 15.63 0.60 -3.20
CA GLY A 58 15.83 -0.07 -4.48
C GLY A 58 16.68 0.74 -5.46
N GLU A 59 16.15 0.88 -6.66
CA GLU A 59 16.66 1.70 -7.77
C GLU A 59 16.58 3.22 -7.56
N PHE A 60 15.91 3.68 -6.50
CA PHE A 60 15.71 5.10 -6.19
C PHE A 60 16.72 5.68 -5.19
N HIS A 61 17.88 5.06 -5.01
CA HIS A 61 18.89 5.56 -4.09
C HIS A 61 19.36 6.99 -4.41
N TYR A 62 19.43 7.37 -5.69
CA TYR A 62 19.73 8.75 -6.09
C TYR A 62 18.60 9.71 -5.73
N ALA A 63 17.34 9.35 -6.00
CA ALA A 63 16.19 10.17 -5.65
C ALA A 63 16.05 10.35 -4.13
N LYS A 64 16.43 9.34 -3.33
CA LYS A 64 16.45 9.47 -1.86
C LYS A 64 17.50 10.48 -1.37
N ARG A 65 18.60 10.68 -2.10
CA ARG A 65 19.65 11.64 -1.76
C ARG A 65 19.35 13.05 -2.24
N ASP A 66 18.56 13.18 -3.28
CA ASP A 66 18.10 14.47 -3.81
C ASP A 66 17.11 15.13 -2.82
N PRO A 67 17.42 16.31 -2.25
CA PRO A 67 16.52 17.02 -1.35
C PRO A 67 15.11 17.26 -1.92
N ALA A 68 14.96 17.39 -3.25
CA ALA A 68 13.68 17.60 -3.91
C ALA A 68 12.76 16.36 -3.84
N HIS A 69 13.30 15.18 -3.58
CA HIS A 69 12.58 13.90 -3.61
C HIS A 69 12.70 13.09 -2.32
N ALA A 70 13.65 13.40 -1.45
CA ALA A 70 13.90 12.70 -0.19
C ALA A 70 12.65 12.55 0.69
N GLY A 71 11.76 13.55 0.71
CA GLY A 71 10.52 13.54 1.50
C GLY A 71 9.54 12.41 1.13
N ARG A 72 9.66 11.82 -0.06
CA ARG A 72 8.84 10.69 -0.53
C ARG A 72 9.24 9.37 0.09
N PHE A 73 10.41 9.26 0.71
CA PHE A 73 10.85 8.04 1.37
C PHE A 73 10.42 8.08 2.85
N GLY A 74 10.21 6.92 3.45
CA GLY A 74 9.79 6.85 4.85
C GLY A 74 10.10 5.53 5.55
N ASP A 75 9.79 5.52 6.84
CA ASP A 75 9.99 4.41 7.77
C ASP A 75 8.78 4.27 8.74
N ASP A 76 8.93 3.47 9.80
CA ASP A 76 7.90 3.29 10.83
C ASP A 76 7.39 4.59 11.45
N LYS A 77 8.24 5.63 11.57
CA LYS A 77 7.83 6.92 12.14
C LYS A 77 6.80 7.57 11.24
N ASP A 78 6.96 7.48 9.92
CA ASP A 78 5.97 7.96 8.96
C ASP A 78 4.66 7.17 9.05
N VAL A 79 4.73 5.85 9.25
CA VAL A 79 3.53 5.00 9.42
C VAL A 79 2.79 5.33 10.71
N ARG A 80 3.50 5.54 11.82
CA ARG A 80 2.90 5.94 13.11
C ARG A 80 2.30 7.33 13.09
N ALA A 81 2.82 8.22 12.23
CA ALA A 81 2.33 9.57 12.02
C ALA A 81 1.12 9.66 11.08
N LEU A 82 0.58 8.52 10.61
CA LEU A 82 -0.69 8.51 9.89
C LEU A 82 -1.87 8.91 10.79
N PRO A 83 -2.93 9.53 10.23
CA PRO A 83 -3.01 10.07 8.86
C PRO A 83 -2.33 11.46 8.76
N ARG A 84 -1.74 11.79 7.61
CA ARG A 84 -0.99 13.06 7.42
C ARG A 84 -1.81 14.22 6.88
N SER A 85 -2.99 13.96 6.35
CA SER A 85 -3.97 14.93 5.85
C SER A 85 -5.37 14.40 6.16
N GLY A 86 -6.41 15.24 6.10
CA GLY A 86 -7.80 14.87 6.40
C GLY A 86 -8.43 13.78 5.51
N GLY A 87 -7.63 13.12 4.67
CA GLY A 87 -8.01 11.99 3.82
C GLY A 87 -7.52 10.65 4.36
N ARG A 88 -7.85 9.59 3.62
CA ARG A 88 -7.46 8.22 3.91
C ARG A 88 -6.09 7.94 3.30
N THR A 89 -5.42 6.90 3.78
CA THR A 89 -4.19 6.42 3.16
C THR A 89 -4.37 4.98 2.69
N PHE A 90 -4.19 4.77 1.40
CA PHE A 90 -4.18 3.46 0.77
C PHE A 90 -2.74 2.95 0.73
N VAL A 91 -2.45 1.89 1.46
CA VAL A 91 -1.09 1.31 1.53
C VAL A 91 -1.09 -0.05 0.85
N ILE A 92 -0.28 -0.19 -0.21
CA ILE A 92 -0.04 -1.48 -0.85
C ILE A 92 1.25 -2.09 -0.30
N LEU A 93 1.15 -3.36 0.11
CA LEU A 93 2.26 -4.11 0.69
C LEU A 93 2.17 -5.59 0.35
N ARG A 94 3.24 -6.34 0.62
CA ARG A 94 3.21 -7.79 0.54
C ARG A 94 2.32 -8.34 1.65
N SER A 95 1.57 -9.41 1.36
CA SER A 95 0.68 -10.00 2.38
C SER A 95 1.43 -10.49 3.63
N PHE A 96 2.70 -10.89 3.50
CA PHE A 96 3.52 -11.30 4.65
C PHE A 96 3.92 -10.12 5.57
N GLU A 97 3.85 -8.88 5.10
CA GLU A 97 4.20 -7.68 5.87
C GLU A 97 3.04 -7.17 6.74
N ARG A 98 1.81 -7.66 6.49
CA ARG A 98 0.61 -7.23 7.23
C ARG A 98 0.76 -7.28 8.75
N PRO A 99 1.35 -8.31 9.39
CA PRO A 99 1.44 -8.35 10.85
C PRO A 99 2.27 -7.17 11.40
N HIS A 100 3.43 -6.92 10.80
CA HIS A 100 4.31 -5.84 11.24
C HIS A 100 3.71 -4.46 10.92
N PHE A 101 3.10 -4.30 9.74
CA PHE A 101 2.39 -3.07 9.40
C PHE A 101 1.24 -2.77 10.38
N THR A 102 0.43 -3.79 10.72
CA THR A 102 -0.67 -3.67 11.69
C THR A 102 -0.19 -3.27 13.07
N GLN A 103 0.91 -3.88 13.54
CA GLN A 103 1.54 -3.52 14.81
C GLN A 103 1.99 -2.05 14.80
N THR A 104 2.59 -1.61 13.68
CA THR A 104 3.11 -0.25 13.54
C THR A 104 1.99 0.79 13.52
N VAL A 105 0.92 0.56 12.77
CA VAL A 105 -0.27 1.45 12.75
C VAL A 105 -0.94 1.49 14.12
N SER A 106 -1.04 0.36 14.81
CA SER A 106 -1.63 0.28 16.16
C SER A 106 -0.89 1.14 17.19
N GLY A 107 0.41 1.36 16.99
CA GLY A 107 1.23 2.25 17.83
C GLY A 107 1.09 3.75 17.53
N GLY A 108 0.25 4.15 16.57
CA GLY A 108 0.04 5.54 16.16
C GLY A 108 -1.39 6.05 16.41
N ALA A 109 -1.73 7.17 15.77
CA ALA A 109 -3.05 7.80 15.86
C ALA A 109 -4.07 7.26 14.83
N ALA A 110 -3.63 6.40 13.91
CA ALA A 110 -4.48 5.81 12.89
C ALA A 110 -5.00 4.42 13.25
N SER A 111 -5.95 3.94 12.44
CA SER A 111 -6.44 2.57 12.43
C SER A 111 -6.56 2.04 10.99
N ILE A 112 -6.50 0.73 10.83
CA ILE A 112 -6.77 0.08 9.54
C ILE A 112 -8.27 -0.18 9.47
N ALA A 113 -8.97 0.56 8.61
CA ALA A 113 -10.41 0.44 8.40
C ALA A 113 -10.76 -0.83 7.62
N SER A 114 -9.94 -1.19 6.62
CA SER A 114 -10.19 -2.38 5.79
C SER A 114 -8.91 -2.99 5.24
N TRP A 115 -9.00 -4.29 4.93
CA TRP A 115 -7.99 -5.05 4.20
C TRP A 115 -8.63 -5.66 2.96
N ARG A 116 -7.94 -5.57 1.82
CA ARG A 116 -8.29 -6.30 0.60
C ARG A 116 -7.08 -7.07 0.08
N GLU A 117 -7.32 -8.30 -0.35
CA GLU A 117 -6.27 -9.21 -0.84
C GLU A 117 -6.28 -9.30 -2.37
N PHE A 118 -5.09 -9.22 -2.95
CA PHE A 118 -4.83 -9.34 -4.38
C PHE A 118 -3.65 -10.29 -4.59
N GLY A 119 -3.90 -11.59 -4.35
CA GLY A 119 -2.90 -12.64 -4.49
C GLY A 119 -1.85 -12.54 -3.39
N ARG A 120 -0.64 -12.07 -3.74
CA ARG A 120 0.48 -11.85 -2.80
C ARG A 120 0.57 -10.42 -2.27
N TRP A 121 -0.42 -9.60 -2.62
CA TRP A 121 -0.50 -8.19 -2.29
C TRP A 121 -1.68 -7.94 -1.40
N SER A 122 -1.52 -7.03 -0.45
CA SER A 122 -2.59 -6.54 0.39
C SER A 122 -2.70 -5.04 0.21
N LEU A 123 -3.94 -4.56 0.23
CA LEU A 123 -4.27 -3.14 0.24
C LEU A 123 -4.91 -2.83 1.59
N ALA A 124 -4.20 -2.04 2.40
CA ALA A 124 -4.74 -1.47 3.63
C ALA A 124 -5.40 -0.13 3.33
N GLU A 125 -6.57 0.09 3.90
CA GLU A 125 -7.17 1.42 4.01
C GLU A 125 -6.97 1.93 5.44
N VAL A 126 -6.17 2.99 5.58
CA VAL A 126 -5.81 3.57 6.88
C VAL A 126 -6.50 4.91 7.04
N ARG A 127 -7.06 5.16 8.23
CA ARG A 127 -7.80 6.39 8.56
C ARG A 127 -7.44 6.85 9.98
N ALA A 128 -7.75 8.11 10.30
CA ALA A 128 -7.75 8.57 11.70
C ALA A 128 -8.66 7.66 12.55
N ARG A 129 -8.28 7.50 13.82
CA ARG A 129 -9.17 6.91 14.82
C ARG A 129 -10.32 7.84 15.16
#